data_AF-X2JCP1-F1
#
_entry.id   AF-X2JCP1-F1
#
_cell.length_a   1.000
_cell.length_b   1.000
_cell.length_c   1.000
_cell.angle_alpha   90.00
_cell.angle_beta   90.00
_cell.angle_gamma   90.00
#
_symmetry.space_group_name_H-M   'P 1'
#
loop_
_entity.id
_entity.type
_entity.pdbx_description
1 polymer ?
#
loop_
_entity_poly.entity_id
_entity_poly.type
_entity_poly.pdbx_seq_one_letter_code
_entity_poly.pdbx_strand_id
1 'polypeptide(L)'
;MENEKENAQMNREKNVLDPELASMSLDNYQNENIQLNPDKKVLDPELSSMSLDNYYKKYVEKPISKGKSFRPAPSPSRSDAHLHFQRMHYFGPAYRQNVANSTMATMHSRLEELRKGIEQGKALLFLMNTEKELTQLVTKCRKSKNEQKNVNK
;
A
#
# COMPACT_ATOMS: atom_id res chain seq x y z
N MET A 1 -13.89 -34.37 -35.55
CA MET A 1 -14.08 -35.06 -34.26
C MET A 1 -12.70 -35.30 -33.70
N GLU A 2 -12.16 -34.37 -32.92
CA GLU A 2 -10.89 -34.54 -32.18
C GLU A 2 -10.79 -33.34 -31.21
N ASN A 3 -11.60 -33.37 -30.16
CA ASN A 3 -11.63 -32.38 -29.08
C ASN A 3 -11.34 -33.07 -27.75
N GLU A 4 -10.20 -33.77 -27.63
CA GLU A 4 -9.77 -34.37 -26.36
C GLU A 4 -8.25 -34.43 -26.31
N LYS A 5 -7.63 -33.55 -25.50
CA LYS A 5 -6.36 -33.71 -24.76
C LYS A 5 -5.60 -32.39 -24.63
N GLU A 6 -6.09 -31.50 -23.76
CA GLU A 6 -5.19 -30.70 -22.92
C GLU A 6 -5.95 -30.11 -21.73
N ASN A 7 -6.70 -30.96 -21.03
CA ASN A 7 -6.97 -30.76 -19.62
C ASN A 7 -5.67 -31.03 -18.86
N ALA A 8 -4.71 -30.12 -18.99
CA ALA A 8 -3.52 -30.05 -18.17
C ALA A 8 -3.96 -29.78 -16.73
N GLN A 9 -4.26 -30.88 -16.03
CA GLN A 9 -3.78 -31.17 -14.70
C GLN A 9 -3.69 -29.94 -13.79
N MET A 10 -4.87 -29.46 -13.38
CA MET A 10 -5.04 -28.55 -12.26
C MET A 10 -4.37 -29.19 -11.04
N ASN A 11 -3.16 -28.74 -10.74
CA ASN A 11 -2.46 -29.04 -9.50
C ASN A 11 -3.37 -28.65 -8.33
N ARG A 12 -4.02 -29.67 -7.76
CA ARG A 12 -4.65 -29.63 -6.44
C ARG A 12 -3.53 -29.50 -5.42
N GLU A 13 -2.99 -28.30 -5.28
CA GLU A 13 -2.28 -27.94 -4.06
C GLU A 13 -3.32 -27.90 -2.94
N LYS A 14 -3.34 -29.01 -2.21
CA LYS A 14 -4.03 -29.15 -0.94
C LYS A 14 -3.53 -28.01 -0.07
N ASN A 15 -4.39 -27.01 0.18
CA ASN A 15 -4.23 -26.11 1.30
C ASN A 15 -4.20 -26.99 2.55
N VAL A 16 -2.99 -27.34 2.97
CA VAL A 16 -2.68 -27.87 4.29
C VAL A 16 -3.08 -26.74 5.22
N LEU A 17 -4.30 -26.83 5.73
CA LEU A 17 -4.76 -25.98 6.83
C LEU A 17 -3.78 -26.18 7.97
N ASP A 18 -3.10 -25.09 8.30
CA ASP A 18 -2.06 -25.02 9.31
C ASP A 18 -2.62 -25.57 10.64
N PRO A 19 -2.07 -26.67 11.20
CA PRO A 19 -2.63 -27.31 12.38
C PRO A 19 -2.62 -26.42 13.64
N GLU A 20 -1.89 -25.31 13.64
CA GLU A 20 -1.92 -24.36 14.76
C GLU A 20 -3.28 -23.67 14.95
N LEU A 21 -4.11 -23.57 13.90
CA LEU A 21 -5.45 -23.00 14.03
C LEU A 21 -6.50 -23.96 14.61
N ALA A 22 -6.21 -25.26 14.70
CA ALA A 22 -7.16 -26.26 15.19
C ALA A 22 -7.17 -26.40 16.72
N SER A 23 -6.19 -25.83 17.43
CA SER A 23 -5.97 -26.10 18.86
C SER A 23 -6.63 -25.08 19.81
N MET A 24 -7.36 -24.09 19.28
CA MET A 24 -7.96 -23.05 20.12
C MET A 24 -9.28 -23.54 20.75
N SER A 25 -9.17 -23.96 22.01
CA SER A 25 -10.25 -24.06 23.02
C SER A 25 -11.28 -25.19 22.87
N LEU A 26 -10.87 -26.41 23.23
CA LEU A 26 -11.80 -27.48 23.65
C LEU A 26 -12.02 -27.51 25.18
N ASP A 27 -11.35 -26.66 25.96
CA ASP A 27 -11.24 -26.84 27.43
C ASP A 27 -12.32 -26.16 28.29
N ASN A 28 -13.42 -25.68 27.71
CA ASN A 28 -14.51 -25.03 28.48
C ASN A 28 -15.81 -25.85 28.57
N TYR A 29 -15.73 -27.18 28.48
CA TYR A 29 -16.87 -28.10 28.56
C TYR A 29 -16.79 -29.03 29.78
N GLN A 30 -16.64 -28.48 30.98
CA GLN A 30 -16.80 -29.26 32.21
C GLN A 30 -17.48 -28.37 33.27
N ASN A 31 -18.58 -28.86 33.86
CA ASN A 31 -19.12 -28.47 35.17
C ASN A 31 -20.19 -27.39 35.34
N GLU A 32 -20.98 -27.06 34.33
CA GLU A 32 -22.26 -26.39 34.61
C GLU A 32 -23.34 -27.47 34.72
N ASN A 33 -23.58 -27.90 35.96
CA ASN A 33 -24.77 -28.61 36.42
C ASN A 33 -26.00 -27.73 36.10
N ILE A 34 -26.39 -27.67 34.84
CA ILE A 34 -27.64 -27.03 34.44
C ILE A 34 -28.73 -27.97 34.94
N GLN A 35 -29.22 -27.67 36.15
CA GLN A 35 -30.48 -28.15 36.68
C GLN A 35 -31.54 -27.88 35.61
N LEU A 36 -31.88 -28.91 34.86
CA LEU A 36 -33.02 -28.91 33.96
C LEU A 36 -34.24 -28.86 34.87
N ASN A 37 -34.70 -27.64 35.20
CA ASN A 37 -36.03 -27.46 35.73
C ASN A 37 -36.97 -28.15 34.73
N PRO A 38 -37.74 -29.17 35.14
CA PRO A 38 -38.80 -29.73 34.33
C PRO A 38 -39.96 -28.75 34.38
N ASP A 39 -39.70 -27.49 34.04
CA ASP A 39 -40.75 -26.62 33.56
C ASP A 39 -41.31 -27.38 32.38
N LYS A 40 -42.59 -27.75 32.53
CA LYS A 40 -43.41 -28.39 31.52
C LYS A 40 -43.45 -27.42 30.34
N LYS A 41 -42.36 -27.37 29.57
CA LYS A 41 -42.29 -26.78 28.27
C LYS A 41 -43.17 -27.69 27.46
N VAL A 42 -44.45 -27.29 27.40
CA VAL A 42 -45.40 -27.76 26.43
C VAL A 42 -44.63 -27.70 25.12
N LEU A 43 -44.22 -28.88 24.65
CA LEU A 43 -43.55 -29.03 23.37
C LEU A 43 -44.49 -28.37 22.36
N ASP A 44 -44.00 -27.32 21.71
CA ASP A 44 -44.80 -26.60 20.74
C ASP A 44 -45.29 -27.63 19.70
N PRO A 45 -46.60 -27.82 19.51
CA PRO A 45 -47.11 -28.91 18.67
C PRO A 45 -46.54 -28.85 17.24
N GLU A 46 -46.22 -27.65 16.75
CA GLU A 46 -45.55 -27.45 15.46
C GLU A 46 -44.13 -28.02 15.46
N LEU A 47 -43.34 -27.83 16.52
CA LEU A 47 -41.98 -28.37 16.61
C LEU A 47 -41.97 -29.90 16.78
N SER A 48 -42.92 -30.44 17.55
CA SER A 48 -43.01 -31.88 17.80
C SER A 48 -43.42 -32.69 16.56
N SER A 49 -44.17 -32.08 15.64
CA SER A 49 -44.64 -32.75 14.41
C SER A 49 -43.67 -32.56 13.22
N MET A 50 -42.66 -31.71 13.39
CA MET A 50 -41.73 -31.35 12.33
C MET A 50 -40.54 -32.32 12.27
N SER A 51 -40.18 -32.77 11.06
CA SER A 51 -38.97 -33.58 10.85
C SER A 51 -37.71 -32.81 11.25
N LEU A 52 -36.70 -33.52 11.76
CA LEU A 52 -35.38 -32.96 12.09
C LEU A 52 -34.75 -32.23 10.90
N ASP A 53 -34.90 -32.76 9.68
CA ASP A 53 -34.39 -32.13 8.45
C ASP A 53 -35.05 -30.78 8.20
N ASN A 54 -36.37 -30.72 8.38
CA ASN A 54 -37.11 -29.47 8.25
C ASN A 54 -36.68 -28.49 9.34
N TYR A 55 -36.49 -28.97 10.58
CA TYR A 55 -36.13 -28.12 11.71
C TYR A 55 -34.77 -27.46 11.45
N TYR A 56 -33.80 -28.27 11.01
CA TYR A 56 -32.49 -27.79 10.64
C TYR A 56 -32.59 -26.75 9.53
N LYS A 57 -33.34 -27.03 8.46
CA LYS A 57 -33.52 -26.10 7.33
C LYS A 57 -34.17 -24.77 7.71
N LYS A 58 -35.09 -24.77 8.68
CA LYS A 58 -35.85 -23.56 9.08
C LYS A 58 -35.11 -22.73 10.14
N TYR A 59 -34.46 -23.37 11.10
CA TYR A 59 -33.93 -22.70 12.29
C TYR A 59 -32.40 -22.72 12.42
N VAL A 60 -31.70 -23.61 11.71
CA VAL A 60 -30.24 -23.78 11.82
C VAL A 60 -29.52 -23.39 10.53
N GLU A 61 -30.06 -23.79 9.38
CA GLU A 61 -29.50 -23.48 8.08
C GLU A 61 -29.61 -21.96 7.84
N LYS A 62 -28.46 -21.29 7.91
CA LYS A 62 -28.37 -19.88 7.51
C LYS A 62 -28.83 -19.82 6.05
N PRO A 63 -29.65 -18.84 5.66
CA PRO A 63 -29.95 -18.66 4.26
C PRO A 63 -28.61 -18.61 3.54
N ILE A 64 -28.45 -19.44 2.50
CA ILE A 64 -27.32 -19.32 1.58
C ILE A 64 -27.49 -17.95 0.96
N SER A 65 -26.98 -16.92 1.64
CA SER A 65 -26.79 -15.63 1.03
C SER A 65 -25.94 -15.97 -0.17
N LYS A 66 -26.44 -15.61 -1.36
CA LYS A 66 -25.60 -15.64 -2.55
C LYS A 66 -24.50 -14.65 -2.23
N GLY A 67 -23.45 -15.14 -1.57
CA GLY A 67 -22.29 -14.37 -1.20
C GLY A 67 -21.87 -13.68 -2.48
N LYS A 68 -21.68 -12.36 -2.41
CA LYS A 68 -21.24 -11.58 -3.56
C LYS A 68 -20.10 -12.36 -4.20
N SER A 69 -20.33 -12.85 -5.42
CA SER A 69 -19.37 -13.68 -6.10
C SER A 69 -18.06 -12.90 -6.17
N PHE A 70 -16.95 -13.49 -5.69
CA PHE A 70 -15.62 -12.91 -5.84
C PHE A 70 -15.13 -12.94 -7.30
N ARG A 71 -15.99 -13.38 -8.24
CA ARG A 71 -15.69 -13.25 -9.66
C ARG A 71 -15.67 -11.77 -10.02
N PRO A 72 -14.65 -11.33 -10.78
CA PRO A 72 -14.67 -10.00 -11.38
C PRO A 72 -15.98 -9.78 -12.12
N ALA A 73 -16.47 -8.54 -12.12
CA ALA A 73 -17.60 -8.17 -12.96
C ALA A 73 -17.29 -8.54 -14.43
N PRO A 74 -18.27 -9.01 -15.22
CA PRO A 74 -18.04 -9.37 -16.63
C PRO A 74 -17.45 -8.22 -17.45
N SER A 75 -17.78 -6.98 -17.05
CA SER A 75 -17.32 -5.74 -17.66
C SER A 75 -16.72 -4.83 -16.58
N PRO A 76 -15.46 -5.05 -16.17
CA PRO A 76 -14.81 -4.15 -15.23
C PRO A 76 -14.62 -2.77 -15.86
N SER A 77 -14.66 -1.71 -15.05
CA SER A 77 -14.27 -0.37 -15.50
C SER A 77 -12.84 -0.41 -16.05
N ARG A 78 -12.49 0.51 -16.95
CA ARG A 78 -11.11 0.67 -17.44
C ARG A 78 -10.13 0.87 -16.27
N SER A 79 -10.56 1.58 -15.21
CA SER A 79 -9.77 1.74 -13.98
C SER A 79 -9.58 0.43 -13.23
N ASP A 80 -10.61 -0.41 -13.14
CA ASP A 80 -10.57 -1.69 -12.43
C ASP A 80 -9.74 -2.72 -13.18
N ALA A 81 -9.88 -2.78 -14.51
CA ALA A 81 -9.05 -3.59 -15.38
C ALA A 81 -7.58 -3.18 -15.28
N HIS A 82 -7.31 -1.88 -15.25
CA HIS A 82 -5.95 -1.36 -15.05
C HIS A 82 -5.41 -1.77 -13.68
N LEU A 83 -6.17 -1.56 -12.60
CA LEU A 83 -5.75 -1.95 -11.24
C LEU A 83 -5.51 -3.46 -11.12
N HIS A 84 -6.37 -4.27 -11.73
CA HIS A 84 -6.19 -5.72 -11.79
C HIS A 84 -4.90 -6.08 -12.53
N PHE A 85 -4.66 -5.48 -13.70
CA PHE A 85 -3.42 -5.67 -14.45
C PHE A 85 -2.19 -5.25 -13.62
N GLN A 86 -2.25 -4.11 -12.93
CA GLN A 86 -1.17 -3.67 -12.04
C GLN A 86 -0.89 -4.67 -10.92
N ARG A 87 -1.94 -5.24 -10.32
CA ARG A 87 -1.82 -6.25 -9.25
C ARG A 87 -1.25 -7.58 -9.76
N MET A 88 -1.71 -8.04 -10.92
CA MET A 88 -1.29 -9.33 -11.48
C MET A 88 0.06 -9.27 -12.20
N HIS A 89 0.46 -8.11 -12.70
CA HIS A 89 1.67 -7.92 -13.49
C HIS A 89 2.65 -6.92 -12.88
N TYR A 90 2.61 -6.71 -11.56
CA TYR A 90 3.52 -5.79 -10.86
C TYR A 90 5.00 -6.04 -11.21
N PHE A 91 5.39 -7.30 -11.40
CA PHE A 91 6.76 -7.68 -11.79
C PHE A 91 6.94 -7.86 -13.31
N GLY A 92 5.90 -7.64 -14.12
CA GLY A 92 5.94 -7.77 -15.57
C GLY A 92 6.74 -6.63 -16.23
N PRO A 93 7.44 -6.90 -17.35
CA PRO A 93 8.19 -5.86 -18.08
C PRO A 93 7.34 -4.64 -18.47
N ALA A 94 6.06 -4.87 -18.80
CA ALA A 94 5.10 -3.82 -19.16
C ALA A 94 4.78 -2.87 -17.99
N TYR A 95 4.84 -3.35 -16.74
CA TYR A 95 4.58 -2.50 -15.56
C TYR A 95 5.75 -1.55 -15.31
N ARG A 96 6.99 -2.01 -15.48
CA ARG A 96 8.18 -1.16 -15.31
C ARG A 96 8.20 0.03 -16.27
N GLN A 97 7.66 -0.12 -17.48
CA GLN A 97 7.62 0.97 -18.46
C GLN A 97 6.69 2.11 -18.05
N ASN A 98 5.52 1.79 -17.49
CA ASN A 98 4.49 2.81 -17.22
C ASN A 98 4.64 3.52 -15.87
N VAL A 99 5.39 2.95 -14.92
CA VAL A 99 5.70 3.63 -13.65
C VAL A 99 6.84 4.64 -13.83
N ALA A 100 7.68 4.49 -14.87
CA ALA A 100 9.01 5.09 -14.85
C ALA A 100 9.16 6.53 -15.39
N ASN A 101 8.25 7.12 -16.17
CA ASN A 101 8.70 8.27 -16.99
C ASN A 101 8.18 9.66 -16.62
N SER A 102 6.97 9.80 -16.07
CA SER A 102 6.51 11.14 -15.66
C SER A 102 7.30 11.65 -14.46
N THR A 103 7.46 10.81 -13.44
CA THR A 103 8.20 11.20 -12.22
C THR A 103 9.68 11.43 -12.52
N MET A 104 10.31 10.60 -13.35
CA MET A 104 11.74 10.78 -13.69
C MET A 104 11.99 12.06 -14.48
N ALA A 105 11.16 12.38 -15.48
CA ALA A 105 11.30 13.63 -16.23
C ALA A 105 11.19 14.85 -15.29
N THR A 106 10.19 14.86 -14.41
CA THR A 106 10.04 15.94 -13.41
C THR A 106 11.21 15.98 -12.42
N MET A 107 11.72 14.83 -11.99
CA MET A 107 12.91 14.75 -11.14
C MET A 107 14.15 15.31 -11.86
N HIS A 108 14.34 14.99 -13.14
CA HIS A 108 15.44 15.52 -13.94
C HIS A 108 15.36 17.04 -14.10
N SER A 109 14.18 17.59 -14.43
CA SER A 109 13.97 19.04 -14.49
C SER A 109 14.30 19.72 -13.16
N ARG A 110 13.82 19.15 -12.05
CA ARG A 110 14.12 19.66 -10.70
C ARG A 110 15.61 19.62 -10.37
N LEU A 111 16.33 18.58 -10.79
CA LEU A 111 17.78 18.47 -10.58
C LEU A 111 18.55 19.50 -11.40
N GLU A 112 18.14 19.77 -12.65
CA GLU A 112 18.76 20.79 -13.48
C GLU A 112 18.55 22.21 -12.94
N GLU A 113 17.33 22.52 -12.47
CA GLU A 113 17.06 23.79 -11.78
C GLU A 113 17.91 23.96 -10.52
N LEU A 114 18.05 22.90 -9.74
CA LEU A 114 18.88 22.91 -8.53
C LEU A 114 20.36 23.13 -8.86
N ARG A 115 20.88 22.45 -9.89
CA ARG A 115 22.27 22.64 -10.36
C ARG A 115 22.51 24.09 -10.77
N LYS A 116 21.61 24.65 -11.58
CA LYS A 116 21.67 26.04 -12.02
C LYS A 116 21.64 27.01 -10.83
N GLY A 117 20.78 26.77 -9.84
CA GLY A 117 20.72 27.57 -8.61
C GLY A 117 22.01 27.51 -7.80
N ILE A 118 22.62 26.33 -7.68
CA ILE A 118 23.92 26.15 -6.98
C ILE A 118 25.03 26.91 -7.72
N GLU A 119 25.08 26.84 -9.05
CA GLU A 119 26.08 27.56 -9.85
C GLU A 119 25.93 29.07 -9.71
N GLN A 120 24.70 29.59 -9.77
CA GLN A 120 24.42 31.01 -9.54
C GLN A 120 24.83 31.45 -8.13
N GLY A 121 24.51 30.65 -7.11
CA GLY A 121 24.91 30.92 -5.73
C GLY A 121 26.42 30.96 -5.54
N LYS A 122 27.16 30.04 -6.21
CA LYS A 122 28.63 30.04 -6.21
C LYS A 122 29.20 31.29 -6.87
N ALA A 123 28.65 31.72 -8.01
CA ALA A 123 29.09 32.92 -8.71
C ALA A 123 28.88 34.19 -7.87
N LEU A 124 27.72 34.31 -7.21
CA LEU A 124 27.43 35.43 -6.31
C LEU A 124 28.41 35.47 -5.13
N LEU A 125 28.67 34.32 -4.50
CA LEU A 125 29.61 34.24 -3.38
C LEU A 125 31.04 34.67 -3.80
N PHE A 126 31.46 34.28 -5.00
CA PHE A 126 32.75 34.69 -5.55
C PHE A 126 32.83 36.22 -5.72
N LEU A 127 31.80 36.83 -6.32
CA LEU A 127 31.72 38.29 -6.49
C LEU A 127 31.80 39.00 -5.14
N MET A 128 30.99 38.58 -4.17
CA MET A 128 31.00 39.16 -2.82
C MET A 128 32.37 39.07 -2.13
N ASN A 129 33.13 38.01 -2.37
CA ASN A 129 34.49 37.89 -1.83
C ASN A 129 35.45 38.86 -2.52
N THR A 130 35.39 38.98 -3.85
CA THR A 130 36.23 39.94 -4.59
C THR A 130 35.92 41.39 -4.21
N GLU A 131 34.65 41.73 -3.96
CA GLU A 131 34.25 43.07 -3.50
C GLU A 131 34.84 43.40 -2.11
N LYS A 132 34.87 42.41 -1.20
CA LYS A 132 35.52 42.57 0.11
C LYS A 132 37.02 42.80 -0.03
N GLU A 133 37.70 42.04 -0.88
CA GLU A 133 39.13 42.19 -1.13
C GLU A 133 39.45 43.58 -1.74
N LEU A 134 38.67 44.01 -2.74
CA LEU A 134 38.81 45.33 -3.35
C LEU A 134 38.58 46.45 -2.33
N THR A 135 37.56 46.33 -1.47
CA THR A 135 37.27 47.32 -0.43
C THR A 135 38.41 47.42 0.58
N GLN A 136 38.99 46.28 0.98
CA GLN A 136 40.17 46.25 1.85
C GLN A 136 41.38 46.90 1.17
N LEU A 137 41.62 46.62 -0.10
CA LEU A 137 42.72 47.22 -0.88
C LEU A 137 42.56 48.74 -0.97
N VAL A 138 41.37 49.23 -1.32
CA VAL A 138 41.05 50.66 -1.37
C VAL A 138 41.30 51.32 -0.01
N THR A 139 40.91 50.65 1.08
CA THR A 139 41.11 51.15 2.45
C THR A 139 42.60 51.23 2.79
N LYS A 140 43.40 50.21 2.42
CA LYS A 140 44.86 50.22 2.60
C LYS A 140 45.52 51.35 1.81
N CYS A 141 45.14 51.54 0.54
CA CYS A 141 45.66 52.63 -0.31
C CYS A 141 45.31 54.02 0.22
N ARG A 142 44.13 54.21 0.82
CA ARG A 142 43.77 55.49 1.46
C ARG A 142 44.60 55.76 2.71
N LYS A 143 44.88 54.72 3.53
CA LYS A 143 45.72 54.85 4.72
C LYS A 143 47.15 55.27 4.36
N SER A 144 47.78 54.60 3.40
CA SER A 144 49.15 54.95 2.98
C SER A 144 49.26 56.35 2.39
N LYS A 145 48.24 56.81 1.64
CA LYS A 145 48.21 58.18 1.11
C LYS A 145 48.11 59.24 2.22
N ASN A 146 47.36 58.95 3.29
CA ASN A 146 47.22 59.86 4.42
C ASN A 146 48.51 59.92 5.26
N GLU A 147 49.21 58.80 5.41
CA GLU A 147 50.52 58.74 6.09
C GLU A 147 51.57 59.57 5.36
N GLN A 148 51.68 59.44 4.03
CA GLN A 148 52.61 60.24 3.22
C GLN A 148 52.32 61.75 3.29
N LYS A 149 51.04 62.15 3.38
CA LYS A 149 50.65 63.56 3.49
C LYS A 149 51.05 64.17 4.85
N ASN A 150 51.07 63.36 5.92
CA ASN A 150 51.49 63.81 7.24
C ASN A 150 53.02 63.90 7.39
N VAL A 151 53.80 63.16 6.60
CA VAL A 151 55.27 63.23 6.63
C VAL A 151 55.82 64.46 5.91
N ASN A 152 55.11 64.94 4.87
CA ASN A 152 55.54 66.10 4.07
C ASN A 152 55.07 67.46 4.62
N LYS A 153 54.56 67.52 5.85
CA LYS A 153 54.07 68.75 6.49
C LYS A 153 54.88 69.03 7.75
#